data_AF-A0A9D2TVF6-F1
#
_entry.id   AF-A0A9D2TVF6-F1
#
_cell.length_a   1.000
_cell.length_b   1.000
_cell.length_c   1.000
_cell.angle_alpha   90.00
_cell.angle_beta   90.00
_cell.angle_gamma   90.00
#
_symmetry.space_group_name_H-M   'P 1'
#
loop_
_entity.id
_entity.type
_entity.pdbx_description
1 polymer ?
#
loop_
_entity_poly.entity_id
_entity_poly.type
_entity_poly.pdbx_seq_one_letter_code
_entity_poly.pdbx_strand_id
1 'polypeptide(L)'
;MLPFQGIEKALFLMDDLFDSMQFPFPGTENRSFLSKKKKIQKRRMRKVMSDEELLRKHGDKGTFIIRVKSRQHSSWQGLVTWTEEQKTLPFRSVLELIKIIDEALSREDLEQRSSIDSREWENGTG
;
A
#
# COMPACT_ATOMS: atom_id res chain seq x y z
N MET A 1 -12.46 7.68 4.91
CA MET A 1 -11.02 7.39 4.72
C MET A 1 -10.46 7.09 6.11
N LEU A 2 -9.67 6.04 6.29
CA LEU A 2 -9.04 5.76 7.59
C LEU A 2 -7.71 6.52 7.62
N PRO A 3 -7.56 7.58 8.45
CA PRO A 3 -6.28 8.27 8.56
C PRO A 3 -5.28 7.35 9.25
N PHE A 4 -4.05 7.32 8.74
CA PHE A 4 -2.92 6.64 9.34
C PHE A 4 -1.66 7.46 9.10
N GLN A 5 -0.64 7.18 9.89
CA GLN A 5 0.69 7.76 9.74
C GLN A 5 1.69 6.60 9.72
N GLY A 6 2.56 6.59 8.70
CA GLY A 6 3.57 5.55 8.53
C GLY A 6 3.06 4.23 7.95
N ILE A 7 3.99 3.46 7.39
CA ILE A 7 3.72 2.17 6.73
C ILE A 7 3.34 1.10 7.76
N GLU A 8 3.93 1.15 8.95
CA GLU A 8 3.64 0.26 10.07
C GLU A 8 2.16 0.33 10.46
N LYS A 9 1.60 1.53 10.58
CA LYS A 9 0.18 1.69 10.91
C LYS A 9 -0.72 1.25 9.76
N ALA A 10 -0.32 1.52 8.52
CA ALA A 10 -1.04 1.06 7.33
C ALA A 10 -1.14 -0.47 7.31
N LEU A 11 -0.03 -1.17 7.58
CA LEU A 11 0.03 -2.63 7.63
C LEU A 11 -0.89 -3.19 8.73
N PHE A 12 -0.87 -2.63 9.94
CA PHE A 12 -1.78 -3.08 11.00
C PHE A 12 -3.26 -2.87 10.63
N LEU A 13 -3.61 -1.74 10.02
CA LEU A 13 -4.98 -1.47 9.58
C LEU A 13 -5.44 -2.44 8.48
N MET A 14 -4.55 -2.78 7.54
CA MET A 14 -4.83 -3.76 6.50
C MET A 14 -4.97 -5.17 7.09
N ASP A 15 -4.14 -5.56 8.06
CA ASP A 15 -4.24 -6.87 8.71
C ASP A 15 -5.57 -7.01 9.49
N ASP A 16 -5.91 -6.01 10.31
CA ASP A 16 -7.20 -5.96 11.02
C ASP A 16 -8.38 -5.94 10.02
N LEU A 17 -8.22 -5.29 8.86
CA LEU A 17 -9.21 -5.32 7.79
C LEU A 17 -9.38 -6.75 7.24
N PHE A 18 -8.31 -7.42 6.84
CA PHE A 18 -8.36 -8.78 6.29
C PHE A 18 -8.93 -9.79 7.30
N ASP A 19 -8.57 -9.67 8.57
CA ASP A 19 -9.14 -10.46 9.66
C ASP A 19 -10.64 -10.20 9.82
N SER A 20 -11.08 -8.94 9.71
CA SER A 20 -12.50 -8.59 9.73
C SER A 20 -13.26 -9.08 8.49
N MET A 21 -12.62 -9.16 7.31
CA MET A 21 -13.26 -9.66 6.08
C MET A 21 -13.32 -11.19 6.05
N GLN A 22 -12.47 -11.87 6.82
CA GLN A 22 -12.08 -13.27 6.61
C GLN A 22 -11.61 -13.55 5.17
N PHE A 23 -11.07 -12.53 4.50
CA PHE A 23 -10.60 -12.61 3.13
C PHE A 23 -9.41 -11.64 2.94
N PRO A 24 -8.34 -12.05 2.22
CA PRO A 24 -8.09 -13.42 1.72
C PRO A 24 -7.98 -14.43 2.88
N PHE A 25 -8.51 -15.63 2.66
CA PHE A 25 -8.54 -16.68 3.69
C PHE A 25 -7.10 -16.92 4.20
N PRO A 26 -6.85 -16.87 5.51
CA PRO A 26 -5.52 -17.13 6.05
C PRO A 26 -5.16 -18.59 5.80
N GLY A 27 -4.09 -18.85 5.04
CA GLY A 27 -3.61 -20.20 4.75
C GLY A 27 -2.90 -20.86 5.94
N THR A 28 -2.54 -20.06 6.95
CA THR A 28 -2.01 -20.50 8.23
C THR A 28 -2.87 -19.89 9.34
N GLU A 29 -3.33 -20.69 10.30
CA GLU A 29 -3.97 -20.15 11.51
C GLU A 29 -3.01 -19.16 12.19
N ASN A 30 -3.55 -18.00 12.60
CA ASN A 30 -2.82 -17.01 13.39
C ASN A 30 -2.33 -17.65 14.70
N ARG A 31 -1.10 -18.15 14.72
CA ARG A 31 -0.43 -18.57 15.95
C ARG A 31 -0.13 -17.31 16.77
N SER A 32 -1.05 -16.95 17.64
CA SER A 32 -0.82 -15.91 18.65
C SER A 32 -0.38 -16.56 19.96
N PHE A 33 0.74 -16.09 20.53
CA PHE A 33 1.21 -16.50 21.87
C PHE A 33 0.36 -15.90 23.00
N LEU A 34 -0.44 -14.87 22.71
CA LEU A 34 -1.36 -14.23 23.64
C LEU A 34 -2.78 -14.49 23.16
N SER A 35 -3.37 -15.55 23.71
CA SER A 35 -4.75 -16.00 23.49
C SER A 35 -5.77 -15.00 24.03
N LYS A 36 -5.87 -13.82 23.42
CA LYS A 36 -7.12 -13.04 23.47
C LYS A 36 -7.91 -13.37 22.21
N LYS A 37 -8.96 -14.17 22.37
CA LYS A 37 -10.01 -14.34 21.34
C LYS A 37 -10.56 -12.94 21.01
N LYS A 38 -10.06 -12.29 19.96
CA LYS A 38 -10.66 -11.06 19.41
C LYS A 38 -12.09 -11.44 19.01
N LYS A 39 -13.10 -10.86 19.67
CA LYS A 39 -14.50 -11.00 19.25
C LYS A 39 -14.60 -10.41 17.83
N ILE A 40 -14.71 -11.26 16.83
CA ILE A 40 -14.89 -10.86 15.43
C ILE A 40 -16.28 -10.23 15.34
N GLN A 41 -16.37 -8.90 15.46
CA GLN A 41 -17.56 -8.20 15.02
C GLN A 41 -17.53 -8.20 13.49
N LYS A 42 -18.44 -8.94 12.85
CA LYS A 42 -18.67 -8.87 11.40
C LYS A 42 -19.09 -7.44 11.04
N ARG A 43 -18.13 -6.56 10.78
CA ARG A 43 -18.40 -5.26 10.21
C ARG A 43 -18.82 -5.49 8.76
N ARG A 44 -20.08 -5.19 8.41
CA ARG A 44 -20.47 -5.05 6.99
C ARG A 44 -19.61 -3.95 6.39
N MET A 45 -18.59 -4.33 5.63
CA MET A 45 -17.81 -3.36 4.88
C MET A 45 -18.69 -2.78 3.79
N ARG A 46 -18.90 -1.48 3.86
CA ARG A 46 -19.55 -0.71 2.80
C ARG A 46 -18.45 -0.21 1.89
N LYS A 47 -18.63 -0.39 0.58
CA LYS A 47 -17.87 0.38 -0.40
C LYS A 47 -18.10 1.86 -0.09
N VAL A 48 -17.06 2.54 0.40
CA VAL A 48 -17.16 3.94 0.87
C VAL A 48 -16.95 4.96 -0.25
N MET A 49 -16.54 4.52 -1.44
CA MET A 49 -16.36 5.34 -2.64
C MET A 49 -16.49 4.48 -3.90
N SER A 50 -16.94 5.08 -5.02
CA SER A 50 -17.04 4.40 -6.31
C SER A 50 -15.65 4.09 -6.89
N ASP A 51 -15.58 3.19 -7.88
CA ASP A 51 -14.30 2.90 -8.55
C ASP A 51 -13.81 4.14 -9.32
N GLU A 52 -14.74 4.88 -9.93
CA GLU A 52 -14.44 6.15 -10.58
C GLU A 52 -13.84 7.19 -9.62
N GLU A 53 -14.42 7.34 -8.43
CA GLU A 53 -13.91 8.28 -7.42
C GLU A 53 -12.54 7.83 -6.88
N LEU A 54 -12.31 6.53 -6.76
CA LEU A 54 -11.01 5.98 -6.38
C LEU A 54 -9.94 6.29 -7.43
N LEU A 55 -10.26 6.10 -8.70
CA LEU A 55 -9.33 6.31 -9.82
C LEU A 55 -8.98 7.78 -10.04
N ARG A 56 -9.86 8.71 -9.63
CA ARG A 56 -9.60 10.16 -9.69
C ARG A 56 -8.75 10.68 -8.52
N LYS A 57 -8.47 9.86 -7.51
CA LYS A 57 -7.61 10.24 -6.39
C LYS A 57 -6.17 9.93 -6.73
N HIS A 58 -5.32 10.93 -6.54
CA HIS A 58 -3.88 10.81 -6.67
C HIS A 58 -3.23 11.26 -5.36
N GLY A 59 -2.23 10.52 -4.91
CA GLY A 59 -1.40 10.91 -3.78
C GLY A 59 -0.34 11.93 -4.20
N ASP A 60 0.12 12.75 -3.26
CA ASP A 60 1.09 13.83 -3.55
C ASP A 60 2.44 13.32 -4.05
N LYS A 61 2.88 12.15 -3.57
CA LYS A 61 4.11 11.48 -4.02
C LYS A 61 3.81 10.43 -5.08
N GLY A 62 2.95 9.47 -4.75
CA GLY A 62 2.46 8.48 -5.70
C GLY A 62 1.25 7.73 -5.19
N THR A 63 0.61 6.99 -6.08
CA THR A 63 -0.63 6.24 -5.81
C THR A 63 -0.43 4.76 -6.07
N PHE A 64 -0.64 3.96 -5.02
CA PHE A 64 -0.41 2.52 -5.04
C PHE A 64 -1.70 1.75 -4.79
N ILE A 65 -2.04 0.84 -5.72
CA ILE A 65 -3.14 -0.10 -5.57
C ILE A 65 -2.57 -1.44 -5.13
N ILE A 66 -2.89 -1.87 -3.91
CA ILE A 66 -2.41 -3.13 -3.34
C ILE A 66 -3.53 -4.18 -3.42
N ARG A 67 -3.26 -5.28 -4.12
CA ARG A 67 -4.15 -6.44 -4.25
C ARG A 67 -3.55 -7.64 -3.55
N VAL A 68 -3.97 -7.90 -2.31
CA VAL A 68 -3.56 -9.10 -1.57
C VAL A 68 -4.35 -10.31 -2.06
N LYS A 69 -3.64 -11.36 -2.49
CA LYS A 69 -4.22 -12.60 -3.03
C LYS A 69 -4.21 -13.75 -2.02
N SER A 70 -3.15 -13.86 -1.22
CA SER A 70 -3.02 -14.91 -0.21
C SER A 70 -2.29 -14.40 1.03
N ARG A 71 -2.54 -15.08 2.16
CA ARG A 71 -1.82 -14.89 3.42
C ARG A 71 -1.24 -16.23 3.87
N GLN A 72 0.02 -16.47 3.54
CA GLN A 72 0.74 -17.70 3.88
C GLN A 72 2.09 -17.38 4.52
N HIS A 73 2.60 -18.29 5.35
CA HIS A 73 3.88 -18.16 6.04
C HIS A 73 4.00 -16.86 6.85
N SER A 74 2.91 -16.45 7.51
CA SER A 74 2.85 -15.21 8.29
C SER A 74 3.16 -13.95 7.47
N SER A 75 2.88 -13.97 6.16
CA SER A 75 3.08 -12.83 5.26
C SER A 75 1.98 -12.76 4.20
N TRP A 76 1.99 -11.68 3.42
CA TRP A 76 1.04 -11.45 2.33
C TRP A 76 1.71 -11.65 0.98
N GLN A 77 0.95 -12.18 0.02
CA GLN A 77 1.36 -12.28 -1.38
C GLN A 77 0.29 -11.66 -2.27
N GLY A 78 0.71 -11.02 -3.35
CA GLY A 78 -0.22 -10.27 -4.17
C GLY A 78 0.44 -9.48 -5.29
N LEU A 79 -0.25 -8.41 -5.70
CA LEU A 79 0.20 -7.46 -6.71
C LEU A 79 0.13 -6.05 -6.13
N VAL A 80 1.11 -5.22 -6.48
CA VAL A 80 1.06 -3.78 -6.28
C VAL A 80 1.11 -3.10 -7.65
N THR A 81 0.22 -2.15 -7.87
CA THR A 81 0.20 -1.32 -9.08
C THR A 81 0.50 0.12 -8.69
N TRP A 82 1.57 0.68 -9.25
CA TRP A 82 1.86 2.10 -9.21
C TRP A 82 1.15 2.75 -10.40
N THR A 83 0.20 3.64 -10.11
CA THR A 83 -0.74 4.10 -11.15
C THR A 83 -0.12 5.08 -12.13
N GLU A 84 0.80 5.92 -11.66
CA GLU A 84 1.47 6.97 -12.40
C GLU A 84 2.36 6.37 -13.50
N GLU A 85 3.09 5.31 -13.19
CA GLU A 85 3.91 4.55 -14.16
C GLU A 85 3.15 3.42 -14.87
N GLN A 86 1.86 3.22 -14.55
CA GLN A 86 1.07 2.06 -14.99
C GLN A 86 1.79 0.72 -14.76
N LYS A 87 2.62 0.64 -13.73
CA LYS A 87 3.52 -0.49 -13.47
C LYS A 87 2.92 -1.40 -12.42
N THR A 88 2.74 -2.68 -12.78
CA THR A 88 2.26 -3.71 -11.84
C THR A 88 3.36 -4.72 -11.54
N LEU A 89 3.65 -4.91 -10.25
CA LEU A 89 4.66 -5.85 -9.77
C LEU A 89 4.05 -6.86 -8.79
N PRO A 90 4.44 -8.13 -8.87
CA PRO A 90 4.11 -9.09 -7.83
C PRO A 90 4.95 -8.84 -6.59
N PHE A 91 4.37 -9.15 -5.43
CA PHE A 91 5.11 -9.28 -4.17
C PHE A 91 4.81 -10.63 -3.53
N ARG A 92 5.82 -11.24 -2.91
CA ARG A 92 5.79 -12.54 -2.24
C ARG A 92 5.85 -12.40 -0.72
N SER A 93 6.07 -11.19 -0.22
CA SER A 93 6.00 -10.88 1.22
C SER A 93 5.66 -9.41 1.45
N VAL A 94 5.28 -9.08 2.69
CA VAL A 94 5.08 -7.70 3.13
C VAL A 94 6.36 -6.87 2.99
N LEU A 95 7.53 -7.44 3.27
CA LEU A 95 8.80 -6.71 3.12
C LEU A 95 9.11 -6.39 1.65
N GLU A 96 8.79 -7.31 0.74
CA GLU A 96 8.93 -7.06 -0.70
C GLU A 96 7.98 -5.96 -1.18
N LEU A 97 6.74 -5.93 -0.66
CA LEU A 97 5.81 -4.83 -0.91
C LEU A 97 6.39 -3.48 -0.46
N ILE A 98 6.93 -3.40 0.76
CA ILE A 98 7.56 -2.18 1.29
C ILE A 98 8.71 -1.76 0.40
N LYS A 99 9.60 -2.69 0.03
CA LYS A 99 10.75 -2.40 -0.83
C LYS A 99 10.32 -1.86 -2.19
N ILE A 100 9.30 -2.44 -2.82
CA ILE A 100 8.79 -1.96 -4.11
C ILE A 100 8.27 -0.52 -4.01
N ILE A 101 7.54 -0.20 -2.93
CA ILE A 101 7.02 1.16 -2.70
C ILE A 101 8.18 2.14 -2.44
N ASP A 102 9.14 1.75 -1.60
CA ASP A 102 10.30 2.57 -1.27
C ASP A 102 11.16 2.90 -2.50
N GLU A 103 11.39 1.92 -3.38
CA GLU A 103 12.09 2.11 -4.66
C GLU A 103 11.33 3.05 -5.60
N ALA A 104 10.00 2.96 -5.65
CA ALA A 104 9.17 3.83 -6.49
C ALA A 104 9.23 5.30 -5.99
N LEU A 105 9.02 5.51 -4.69
CA LEU A 105 9.09 6.84 -4.08
C LEU A 105 10.49 7.46 -4.17
N SER A 106 11.54 6.65 -4.04
CA SER A 106 12.93 7.11 -4.19
C SER A 106 13.25 7.57 -5.61
N ARG A 107 12.65 6.93 -6.62
CA ARG A 107 12.79 7.35 -8.02
C ARG A 107 12.12 8.71 -8.26
N GLU A 108 10.89 8.88 -7.79
CA GLU A 108 10.16 10.14 -7.90
C GLU A 108 10.94 11.32 -7.27
N ASP A 109 11.47 11.12 -6.06
CA ASP A 109 12.25 12.16 -5.36
C ASP A 109 13.53 12.55 -6.14
N LEU A 110 14.15 11.61 -6.89
CA LEU A 110 15.33 11.88 -7.72
C LEU A 110 14.98 12.62 -9.03
N GLU A 111 13.89 12.25 -9.69
CA GLU A 111 13.41 12.91 -10.91
C GLU A 111 12.90 14.33 -10.65
N GLN A 112 12.30 14.57 -9.48
CA GLN A 112 11.92 15.92 -9.06
C GLN A 112 13.17 16.79 -8.80
N ARG A 113 14.22 16.26 -8.15
CA ARG A 113 15.46 17.01 -7.91
C ARG A 113 16.23 17.34 -9.18
N SER A 114 16.31 16.42 -10.14
CA SER A 114 16.95 16.70 -11.43
C SER A 114 16.18 17.74 -12.25
N SER A 115 14.84 17.74 -12.17
CA SER A 115 13.98 18.73 -12.82
C SER A 115 14.07 20.12 -12.18
N ILE A 116 14.38 20.20 -10.87
CA ILE A 116 14.61 21.48 -10.17
C ILE A 116 15.99 22.04 -10.54
N ASP A 117 17.04 21.20 -10.48
CA ASP A 117 18.41 21.59 -10.83
C ASP A 117 18.48 22.12 -12.29
N SER A 118 17.87 21.40 -13.24
CA SER A 118 17.84 21.83 -14.66
C SER A 118 17.19 23.21 -14.87
N ARG A 119 16.17 23.56 -14.07
CA ARG A 119 15.50 24.87 -14.15
C ARG A 119 16.34 26.00 -13.53
N GLU A 120 17.25 25.71 -12.61
CA GLU A 120 18.12 26.74 -12.01
C GLU A 120 19.23 27.17 -12.99
N TRP A 121 19.76 26.26 -13.81
CA TRP A 121 20.76 26.58 -14.82
C TRP A 121 20.23 27.43 -15.99
N GLU A 122 18.95 27.30 -16.36
CA GLU A 122 18.33 28.11 -17.43
C GLU A 122 17.98 29.53 -16.98
N ASN A 123 17.77 29.77 -15.68
CA ASN A 123 17.39 31.07 -15.15
C ASN A 123 18.58 31.94 -14.70
N GLY A 124 19.81 31.44 -14.84
CA GLY A 124 21.05 32.08 -14.36
C GLY A 124 21.83 32.92 -15.38
N THR A 125 21.39 33.01 -16.63
CA THR A 125 22.04 33.87 -17.66
C THR A 125 21.17 35.08 -17.97
N GLY A 126 21.33 36.15 -17.18
CA GLY A 126 20.76 37.47 -17.40
C GLY A 126 21.75 38.55 -17.00
#